data_AF-A0A2M7B6I9-F1
#
_entry.id   AF-A0A2M7B6I9-F1
#
_cell.length_a   1.000
_cell.length_b   1.000
_cell.length_c   1.000
_cell.angle_alpha   90.00
_cell.angle_beta   90.00
_cell.angle_gamma   90.00
#
_symmetry.space_group_name_H-M   'P 1'
#
loop_
_entity.id
_entity.type
_entity.pdbx_description
1 polymer ?
#
loop_
_entity_poly.entity_id
_entity_poly.type
_entity_poly.pdbx_seq_one_letter_code
_entity_poly.pdbx_strand_id
1 'polypeptide(L)'
;PEHPPLIKALAALPLLFQKLNFPTDKSSWQTDVNGQWAVGAQFLYESTPAGGQAGNDADKIIQWSRLGPMLLTILLIFFIYIWAKELIGRWWALFPTFLFGFSPTVLAHGHYVTTDIGAALGIFIASYYFVKFLFKPSRRHLIFAGVALGIAQLTKFSAVLLIPFFGFLIIVFCLWEFKNKGYGLFAGFGQLLKIFFRYIFYLIIIFAIGYFIVYLVYFVFTLNYPVEKQKSDTQFTLTSFAGGPDRNWESCRLDSKISLARRARCLAEINIWMSQNKILRPLGQYMLGVLMVFQRSAGGNTAYFLGEVSAAGWWYYFPVVFILKESIPSLILIAFALLLGIWRVLKCFKFYTSCFRKFWDYLATHFAEFSMLAFIVLYWAYSINSPLNIGVRHILPTMPFIYILTASSLKKWMNGKIVILGSFWKKLLASLATLAKFSLKGTLIGALLAWYLTETLFTAPHFLSYFNQFGGGTDNGYQYVTDSNYDWGQDLKRLTQWVKENGVDKISVDYFGGGNPKYYLDGKVEYWQSSKGNPKEEEIEWLAVSINNLQGALGKLHPGQNRNPEDEYRWLQKIKNPYQPDFRAGKSIFIYKLF
;
A
#
# COMPACT_ATOMS: atom_id res chain seq x y z
N PRO A 1 -5.93 10.41 -9.09
CA PRO A 1 -4.80 10.04 -9.98
C PRO A 1 -5.12 8.70 -10.63
N GLU A 2 -4.86 8.57 -11.92
CA GLU A 2 -4.91 7.25 -12.54
C GLU A 2 -3.80 6.37 -11.93
N HIS A 3 -4.04 5.07 -11.78
CA HIS A 3 -3.02 4.09 -11.44
C HIS A 3 -2.68 3.25 -12.67
N PRO A 4 -1.52 2.57 -12.70
CA PRO A 4 -1.17 1.67 -13.79
C PRO A 4 -2.27 0.63 -14.07
N PRO A 5 -2.44 0.21 -15.34
CA PRO A 5 -3.63 -0.50 -15.76
C PRO A 5 -3.68 -1.96 -15.33
N LEU A 6 -2.55 -2.60 -14.99
CA LEU A 6 -2.47 -4.06 -14.86
C LEU A 6 -3.41 -4.61 -13.78
N ILE A 7 -3.43 -4.00 -12.60
CA ILE A 7 -4.27 -4.48 -11.49
C ILE A 7 -5.76 -4.25 -11.77
N LYS A 8 -6.08 -3.11 -12.41
CA LYS A 8 -7.45 -2.79 -12.86
C LYS A 8 -7.93 -3.80 -13.90
N ALA A 9 -7.08 -4.10 -14.88
CA ALA A 9 -7.38 -5.05 -15.95
C ALA A 9 -7.53 -6.49 -15.43
N LEU A 10 -6.69 -6.91 -14.49
CA LEU A 10 -6.81 -8.21 -13.82
C LEU A 10 -8.14 -8.34 -13.06
N ALA A 11 -8.58 -7.28 -12.39
CA ALA A 11 -9.88 -7.26 -11.72
C ALA A 11 -11.04 -7.28 -12.73
N ALA A 12 -10.90 -6.60 -13.88
CA ALA A 12 -11.93 -6.58 -14.92
C ALA A 12 -11.99 -7.86 -15.77
N LEU A 13 -10.93 -8.70 -15.80
CA LEU A 13 -10.82 -9.85 -16.70
C LEU A 13 -12.02 -10.82 -16.64
N PRO A 14 -12.53 -11.22 -15.45
CA PRO A 14 -13.70 -12.12 -15.39
C PRO A 14 -15.00 -11.48 -15.91
N LEU A 15 -15.06 -10.14 -15.99
CA LEU A 15 -16.23 -9.41 -16.46
C LEU A 15 -16.35 -9.46 -18.00
N LEU A 16 -15.25 -9.69 -18.73
CA LEU A 16 -15.27 -9.80 -20.19
C LEU A 16 -16.08 -11.01 -20.70
N PHE A 17 -16.34 -11.99 -19.83
CA PHE A 17 -17.15 -13.17 -20.14
C PHE A 17 -18.63 -12.99 -19.77
N GLN A 18 -19.03 -11.79 -19.32
CA GLN A 18 -20.39 -11.48 -18.90
C GLN A 18 -21.04 -10.49 -19.89
N LYS A 19 -22.35 -10.62 -20.08
CA LYS A 19 -23.14 -9.65 -20.86
C LYS A 19 -23.50 -8.48 -19.94
N LEU A 20 -22.62 -7.49 -19.86
CA LEU A 20 -22.78 -6.31 -19.01
C LEU A 20 -23.08 -5.07 -19.85
N ASN A 21 -23.95 -4.20 -19.35
CA ASN A 21 -24.33 -2.96 -19.99
C ASN A 21 -23.34 -1.86 -19.57
N PHE A 22 -22.48 -1.39 -20.47
CA PHE A 22 -21.51 -0.34 -20.17
C PHE A 22 -22.02 1.04 -20.63
N PRO A 23 -21.96 2.10 -19.79
CA PRO A 23 -22.60 3.39 -20.05
C PRO A 23 -21.82 4.26 -21.05
N THR A 24 -21.78 3.85 -22.31
CA THR A 24 -21.05 4.55 -23.39
C THR A 24 -21.74 5.82 -23.91
N ASP A 25 -23.02 5.99 -23.58
CA ASP A 25 -23.87 7.12 -23.97
C ASP A 25 -23.73 8.34 -23.04
N LYS A 26 -23.10 8.17 -21.87
CA LYS A 26 -23.01 9.22 -20.84
C LYS A 26 -21.86 10.19 -21.10
N SER A 27 -22.03 11.46 -20.73
CA SER A 27 -20.99 12.50 -20.83
C SER A 27 -19.71 12.15 -20.05
N SER A 28 -19.88 11.46 -18.92
CA SER A 28 -18.82 10.90 -18.07
C SER A 28 -17.86 9.98 -18.84
N TRP A 29 -18.34 9.33 -19.92
CA TRP A 29 -17.54 8.51 -20.82
C TRP A 29 -17.09 9.27 -22.08
N GLN A 30 -17.97 10.08 -22.67
CA GLN A 30 -17.72 10.68 -23.97
C GLN A 30 -16.82 11.93 -23.93
N THR A 31 -17.00 12.78 -22.92
CA THR A 31 -16.43 14.14 -22.92
C THR A 31 -15.54 14.43 -21.71
N ASP A 32 -15.92 13.92 -20.54
CA ASP A 32 -15.31 14.33 -19.28
C ASP A 32 -13.85 13.90 -19.15
N VAL A 33 -13.00 14.80 -18.67
CA VAL A 33 -11.61 14.47 -18.30
C VAL A 33 -11.60 13.92 -16.88
N ASN A 34 -11.06 12.72 -16.68
CA ASN A 34 -11.09 12.00 -15.39
C ASN A 34 -12.50 11.58 -14.89
N GLY A 35 -13.47 11.37 -15.79
CA GLY A 35 -14.84 10.93 -15.46
C GLY A 35 -14.99 9.51 -14.90
N GLN A 36 -13.89 8.78 -14.68
CA GLN A 36 -13.85 7.36 -14.31
C GLN A 36 -14.70 6.97 -13.08
N TRP A 37 -14.85 7.87 -12.09
CA TRP A 37 -15.64 7.60 -10.89
C TRP A 37 -17.13 7.57 -11.18
N ALA A 38 -17.62 8.55 -11.96
CA ALA A 38 -19.00 8.61 -12.40
C ALA A 38 -19.33 7.43 -13.32
N VAL A 39 -18.45 7.10 -14.27
CA VAL A 39 -18.60 5.92 -15.15
C VAL A 39 -18.68 4.64 -14.32
N GLY A 40 -17.83 4.47 -13.29
CA GLY A 40 -17.85 3.32 -12.40
C GLY A 40 -19.16 3.19 -11.62
N ALA A 41 -19.67 4.28 -11.06
CA ALA A 41 -20.95 4.31 -10.36
C ALA A 41 -22.12 3.98 -11.29
N GLN A 42 -22.13 4.56 -12.49
CA GLN A 42 -23.15 4.32 -13.52
C GLN A 42 -23.14 2.86 -13.98
N PHE A 43 -21.95 2.32 -14.24
CA PHE A 43 -21.75 0.93 -14.67
C PHE A 43 -22.23 -0.08 -13.62
N LEU A 44 -22.04 0.22 -12.33
CA LEU A 44 -22.46 -0.67 -11.25
C LEU A 44 -23.94 -0.53 -10.91
N TYR A 45 -24.44 0.71 -10.77
CA TYR A 45 -25.71 0.98 -10.07
C TYR A 45 -26.80 1.60 -10.94
N GLU A 46 -26.47 2.16 -12.11
CA GLU A 46 -27.42 2.94 -12.93
C GLU A 46 -27.62 2.34 -14.34
N SER A 47 -27.15 1.12 -14.57
CA SER A 47 -27.09 0.50 -15.90
C SER A 47 -28.42 -0.11 -16.37
N THR A 48 -29.56 0.48 -15.99
CA THR A 48 -30.89 0.05 -16.44
C THR A 48 -31.07 0.41 -17.92
N PRO A 49 -31.23 -0.56 -18.83
CA PRO A 49 -31.44 -0.27 -20.25
C PRO A 49 -32.77 0.44 -20.50
N ALA A 50 -32.83 1.26 -21.55
CA ALA A 50 -34.10 1.73 -22.10
C ALA A 50 -34.93 0.51 -22.56
N GLY A 51 -36.09 0.28 -21.94
CA GLY A 51 -36.94 -0.88 -22.19
C GLY A 51 -37.29 -1.75 -20.98
N GLY A 52 -36.89 -1.37 -19.76
CA GLY A 52 -37.38 -1.99 -18.52
C GLY A 52 -36.70 -3.31 -18.12
N GLN A 53 -35.56 -3.66 -18.74
CA GLN A 53 -34.75 -4.78 -18.26
C GLN A 53 -34.02 -4.42 -16.96
N ALA A 54 -33.78 -5.41 -16.09
CA ALA A 54 -32.96 -5.23 -14.91
C ALA A 54 -31.54 -4.78 -15.32
N GLY A 55 -31.02 -3.76 -14.63
CA GLY A 55 -29.65 -3.28 -14.84
C GLY A 55 -28.58 -4.31 -14.47
N ASN A 56 -27.31 -3.90 -14.50
CA ASN A 56 -26.21 -4.76 -14.08
C ASN A 56 -26.36 -5.18 -12.61
N ASP A 57 -26.04 -6.43 -12.32
CA ASP A 57 -25.91 -6.92 -10.94
C ASP A 57 -24.58 -6.44 -10.34
N ALA A 58 -24.64 -5.35 -9.57
CA ALA A 58 -23.47 -4.74 -8.94
C ALA A 58 -22.71 -5.73 -8.05
N ASP A 59 -23.43 -6.61 -7.34
CA ASP A 59 -22.84 -7.53 -6.38
C ASP A 59 -22.04 -8.61 -7.07
N LYS A 60 -22.60 -9.15 -8.15
CA LYS A 60 -21.92 -10.13 -8.99
C LYS A 60 -20.68 -9.51 -9.64
N ILE A 61 -20.77 -8.29 -10.19
CA ILE A 61 -19.61 -7.59 -10.76
C ILE A 61 -18.51 -7.42 -9.71
N ILE A 62 -18.85 -6.93 -8.52
CA ILE A 62 -17.89 -6.72 -7.43
C ILE A 62 -17.27 -8.05 -7.00
N GLN A 63 -18.07 -9.11 -6.82
CA GLN A 63 -17.58 -10.43 -6.42
C GLN A 63 -16.54 -10.97 -7.40
N TRP A 64 -16.85 -10.96 -8.70
CA TRP A 64 -15.92 -11.42 -9.75
C TRP A 64 -14.67 -10.54 -9.84
N SER A 65 -14.82 -9.23 -9.63
CA SER A 65 -13.68 -8.30 -9.67
C SER A 65 -12.68 -8.51 -8.53
N ARG A 66 -13.13 -9.03 -7.39
CA ARG A 66 -12.27 -9.30 -6.22
C ARG A 66 -11.37 -10.52 -6.38
N LEU A 67 -11.64 -11.41 -7.34
CA LEU A 67 -10.79 -12.58 -7.59
C LEU A 67 -9.35 -12.19 -7.95
N GLY A 68 -9.16 -11.13 -8.73
CA GLY A 68 -7.84 -10.64 -9.12
C GLY A 68 -6.93 -10.35 -7.91
N PRO A 69 -7.30 -9.37 -7.05
CA PRO A 69 -6.56 -9.07 -5.82
C PRO A 69 -6.36 -10.28 -4.88
N MET A 70 -7.36 -11.16 -4.75
CA MET A 70 -7.23 -12.38 -3.93
C MET A 70 -6.13 -13.31 -4.47
N LEU A 71 -6.11 -13.55 -5.79
CA LEU A 71 -5.06 -14.33 -6.44
C LEU A 71 -3.68 -13.69 -6.26
N LEU A 72 -3.57 -12.37 -6.39
CA LEU A 72 -2.32 -11.64 -6.16
C LEU A 72 -1.85 -11.76 -4.70
N THR A 73 -2.76 -11.76 -3.74
CA THR A 73 -2.46 -11.97 -2.31
C THR A 73 -1.89 -13.37 -2.09
N ILE A 74 -2.52 -14.41 -2.66
CA ILE A 74 -2.04 -15.80 -2.57
C ILE A 74 -0.66 -15.94 -3.25
N LEU A 75 -0.47 -15.33 -4.42
CA LEU A 75 0.82 -15.32 -5.10
C LEU A 75 1.90 -14.64 -4.26
N LEU A 76 1.59 -13.52 -3.57
CA LEU A 76 2.53 -12.86 -2.67
C LEU A 76 2.92 -13.77 -1.49
N ILE A 77 1.94 -14.41 -0.85
CA ILE A 77 2.18 -15.40 0.22
C ILE A 77 3.12 -16.51 -0.27
N PHE A 78 2.89 -17.02 -1.49
CA PHE A 78 3.73 -18.05 -2.09
C PHE A 78 5.17 -17.57 -2.36
N PHE A 79 5.36 -16.37 -2.91
CA PHE A 79 6.69 -15.81 -3.14
C PHE A 79 7.43 -15.47 -1.84
N ILE A 80 6.71 -15.04 -0.79
CA ILE A 80 7.27 -14.88 0.56
C ILE A 80 7.88 -16.19 1.04
N TYR A 81 7.15 -17.30 0.90
CA TYR A 81 7.67 -18.63 1.23
C TYR A 81 8.90 -18.98 0.39
N ILE A 82 8.90 -18.74 -0.92
CA ILE A 82 10.04 -19.04 -1.80
C ILE A 82 11.30 -18.31 -1.33
N TRP A 83 11.25 -16.98 -1.18
CA TRP A 83 12.44 -16.22 -0.82
C TRP A 83 12.88 -16.52 0.61
N ALA A 84 11.94 -16.64 1.55
CA ALA A 84 12.26 -17.05 2.92
C ALA A 84 12.87 -18.45 2.97
N LYS A 85 12.41 -19.41 2.16
CA LYS A 85 12.98 -20.76 2.11
C LYS A 85 14.44 -20.74 1.65
N GLU A 86 14.77 -19.91 0.66
CA GLU A 86 16.15 -19.75 0.18
C GLU A 86 17.07 -19.13 1.26
N LEU A 87 16.55 -18.22 2.09
CA LEU A 87 17.33 -17.51 3.12
C LEU A 87 17.44 -18.27 4.45
N ILE A 88 16.32 -18.77 4.96
CA ILE A 88 16.18 -19.29 6.32
C ILE A 88 15.70 -20.74 6.38
N GLY A 89 15.48 -21.40 5.25
CA GLY A 89 15.14 -22.82 5.17
C GLY A 89 13.64 -23.12 5.26
N ARG A 90 13.24 -24.33 4.82
CA ARG A 90 11.84 -24.71 4.55
C ARG A 90 10.87 -24.52 5.72
N TRP A 91 11.29 -24.80 6.95
CA TRP A 91 10.43 -24.74 8.13
C TRP A 91 10.28 -23.30 8.64
N TRP A 92 11.38 -22.56 8.72
CA TRP A 92 11.36 -21.16 9.12
C TRP A 92 10.69 -20.25 8.10
N ALA A 93 10.63 -20.66 6.82
CA ALA A 93 9.87 -19.95 5.79
C ALA A 93 8.36 -19.95 6.03
N LEU A 94 7.82 -20.91 6.79
CA LEU A 94 6.41 -20.91 7.18
C LEU A 94 6.08 -19.76 8.13
N PHE A 95 7.04 -19.27 8.90
CA PHE A 95 6.84 -18.21 9.88
C PHE A 95 6.43 -16.86 9.25
N PRO A 96 7.21 -16.25 8.32
CA PRO A 96 6.79 -15.00 7.68
C PRO A 96 5.58 -15.21 6.76
N THR A 97 5.41 -16.42 6.20
CA THR A 97 4.24 -16.79 5.40
C THR A 97 2.97 -16.79 6.25
N PHE A 98 3.03 -17.33 7.46
CA PHE A 98 1.94 -17.35 8.43
C PHE A 98 1.60 -15.94 8.92
N LEU A 99 2.60 -15.14 9.33
CA LEU A 99 2.37 -13.76 9.75
C LEU A 99 1.74 -12.93 8.62
N PHE A 100 2.20 -13.07 7.38
CA PHE A 100 1.60 -12.32 6.28
C PHE A 100 0.19 -12.82 5.94
N GLY A 101 -0.01 -14.13 5.85
CA GLY A 101 -1.29 -14.74 5.45
C GLY A 101 -2.41 -14.56 6.46
N PHE A 102 -2.09 -14.46 7.75
CA PHE A 102 -3.05 -14.24 8.83
C PHE A 102 -3.02 -12.81 9.37
N SER A 103 -2.38 -11.85 8.71
CA SER A 103 -2.45 -10.45 9.16
C SER A 103 -3.85 -9.87 8.93
N PRO A 104 -4.53 -9.33 9.95
CA PRO A 104 -5.81 -8.64 9.76
C PRO A 104 -5.72 -7.52 8.73
N THR A 105 -4.61 -6.77 8.72
CA THR A 105 -4.34 -5.71 7.73
C THR A 105 -4.22 -6.27 6.31
N VAL A 106 -3.53 -7.41 6.14
CA VAL A 106 -3.42 -8.06 4.83
C VAL A 106 -4.75 -8.65 4.40
N LEU A 107 -5.50 -9.29 5.30
CA LEU A 107 -6.83 -9.84 4.99
C LEU A 107 -7.84 -8.74 4.64
N ALA A 108 -7.75 -7.57 5.28
CA ALA A 108 -8.58 -6.40 4.97
C ALA A 108 -8.34 -5.88 3.55
N HIS A 109 -7.08 -5.69 3.16
CA HIS A 109 -6.73 -5.09 1.87
C HIS A 109 -6.49 -6.12 0.76
N GLY A 110 -6.39 -7.40 1.12
CA GLY A 110 -6.09 -8.54 0.24
C GLY A 110 -7.17 -8.83 -0.79
N HIS A 111 -8.41 -8.45 -0.48
CA HIS A 111 -9.58 -8.74 -1.30
C HIS A 111 -10.23 -7.49 -1.91
N TYR A 112 -9.71 -6.30 -1.62
CA TYR A 112 -10.21 -5.07 -2.24
C TYR A 112 -9.58 -4.85 -3.61
N VAL A 113 -10.37 -4.32 -4.53
CA VAL A 113 -9.94 -3.93 -5.88
C VAL A 113 -9.14 -2.63 -5.79
N THR A 114 -7.94 -2.74 -5.23
CA THR A 114 -6.95 -1.65 -5.11
C THR A 114 -5.62 -2.11 -5.68
N THR A 115 -4.67 -1.18 -5.78
CA THR A 115 -3.32 -1.45 -6.29
C THR A 115 -2.33 -1.89 -5.20
N ASP A 116 -2.74 -1.94 -3.93
CA ASP A 116 -1.80 -2.02 -2.80
C ASP A 116 -1.10 -3.38 -2.73
N ILE A 117 -1.86 -4.47 -2.85
CA ILE A 117 -1.33 -5.83 -2.89
C ILE A 117 -0.52 -6.07 -4.18
N GLY A 118 -0.99 -5.55 -5.30
CA GLY A 118 -0.25 -5.59 -6.56
C GLY A 118 1.12 -4.91 -6.44
N ALA A 119 1.18 -3.76 -5.76
CA ALA A 119 2.43 -3.06 -5.46
C ALA A 119 3.35 -3.91 -4.59
N ALA A 120 2.82 -4.48 -3.50
CA ALA A 120 3.59 -5.33 -2.60
C ALA A 120 4.18 -6.55 -3.34
N LEU A 121 3.37 -7.23 -4.16
CA LEU A 121 3.81 -8.36 -4.99
C LEU A 121 4.90 -7.94 -5.99
N GLY A 122 4.63 -6.91 -6.79
CA GLY A 122 5.57 -6.45 -7.81
C GLY A 122 6.92 -6.02 -7.23
N ILE A 123 6.90 -5.21 -6.17
CA ILE A 123 8.09 -4.74 -5.46
C ILE A 123 8.87 -5.92 -4.86
N PHE A 124 8.17 -6.88 -4.26
CA PHE A 124 8.79 -8.04 -3.65
C PHE A 124 9.48 -8.93 -4.69
N ILE A 125 8.79 -9.27 -5.78
CA ILE A 125 9.34 -10.11 -6.86
C ILE A 125 10.47 -9.40 -7.60
N ALA A 126 10.33 -8.10 -7.89
CA ALA A 126 11.39 -7.31 -8.53
C ALA A 126 12.66 -7.29 -7.67
N SER A 127 12.53 -7.03 -6.36
CA SER A 127 13.66 -7.06 -5.43
C SER A 127 14.28 -8.45 -5.32
N TYR A 128 13.45 -9.50 -5.27
CA TYR A 128 13.91 -10.90 -5.22
C TYR A 128 14.79 -11.26 -6.42
N TYR A 129 14.31 -11.04 -7.65
CA TYR A 129 15.07 -11.39 -8.84
C TYR A 129 16.28 -10.47 -9.05
N PHE A 130 16.17 -9.19 -8.67
CA PHE A 130 17.30 -8.26 -8.74
C PHE A 130 18.45 -8.69 -7.82
N VAL A 131 18.16 -8.99 -6.55
CA VAL A 131 19.16 -9.50 -5.60
C VAL A 131 19.71 -10.86 -6.06
N LYS A 132 18.85 -11.74 -6.58
CA LYS A 132 19.26 -13.04 -7.12
C LYS A 132 20.20 -12.90 -8.32
N PHE A 133 19.96 -11.92 -9.18
CA PHE A 133 20.83 -11.60 -10.32
C PHE A 133 22.22 -11.14 -9.86
N LEU A 134 22.31 -10.27 -8.83
CA LEU A 134 23.60 -9.79 -8.32
C LEU A 134 24.50 -10.94 -7.82
N PHE A 135 23.93 -11.93 -7.12
CA PHE A 135 24.71 -13.05 -6.57
C PHE A 135 24.87 -14.24 -7.50
N LYS A 136 23.94 -14.43 -8.43
CA LYS A 136 23.99 -15.51 -9.42
C LYS A 136 23.81 -14.91 -10.82
N PRO A 137 24.79 -14.15 -11.34
CA PRO A 137 24.65 -13.50 -12.64
C PRO A 137 24.41 -14.53 -13.73
N SER A 138 23.26 -14.43 -14.40
CA SER A 138 22.90 -15.27 -15.53
C SER A 138 21.95 -14.52 -16.45
N ARG A 139 21.92 -14.88 -17.74
CA ARG A 139 20.99 -14.29 -18.71
C ARG A 139 19.53 -14.46 -18.25
N ARG A 140 19.21 -15.61 -17.65
CA ARG A 140 17.86 -15.89 -17.12
C ARG A 140 17.49 -14.95 -15.97
N HIS A 141 18.38 -14.76 -14.99
CA HIS A 141 18.11 -13.86 -13.86
C HIS A 141 18.07 -12.38 -14.28
N LEU A 142 18.89 -11.99 -15.27
CA LEU A 142 18.84 -10.64 -15.85
C LEU A 142 17.47 -10.36 -16.48
N ILE A 143 16.96 -11.30 -17.29
CA ILE A 143 15.64 -11.19 -17.93
C ILE A 143 14.53 -11.18 -16.87
N PHE A 144 14.57 -12.09 -15.89
CA PHE A 144 13.57 -12.12 -14.82
C PHE A 144 13.57 -10.84 -13.97
N ALA A 145 14.74 -10.26 -13.67
CA ALA A 145 14.83 -8.99 -12.96
C ALA A 145 14.20 -7.84 -13.78
N GLY A 146 14.48 -7.78 -15.09
CA GLY A 146 13.87 -6.79 -15.99
C GLY A 146 12.35 -6.94 -16.12
N VAL A 147 11.87 -8.16 -16.39
CA VAL A 147 10.43 -8.45 -16.49
C VAL A 147 9.72 -8.16 -15.18
N ALA A 148 10.27 -8.61 -14.04
CA ALA A 148 9.70 -8.34 -12.72
C ALA A 148 9.64 -6.84 -12.40
N LEU A 149 10.68 -6.07 -12.77
CA LEU A 149 10.66 -4.62 -12.65
C LEU A 149 9.54 -4.00 -13.50
N GLY A 150 9.40 -4.42 -14.76
CA GLY A 150 8.33 -3.95 -15.65
C GLY A 150 6.94 -4.23 -15.09
N ILE A 151 6.70 -5.45 -14.61
CA ILE A 151 5.46 -5.81 -13.91
C ILE A 151 5.25 -4.94 -12.68
N ALA A 152 6.28 -4.70 -11.87
CA ALA A 152 6.18 -3.83 -10.68
C ALA A 152 5.78 -2.38 -11.04
N GLN A 153 6.38 -1.80 -12.08
CA GLN A 153 5.98 -0.46 -12.57
C GLN A 153 4.52 -0.44 -13.06
N LEU A 154 4.03 -1.56 -13.58
CA LEU A 154 2.66 -1.73 -14.03
C LEU A 154 1.65 -1.99 -12.91
N THR A 155 2.06 -2.18 -11.65
CA THR A 155 1.11 -2.40 -10.54
C THR A 155 0.73 -1.12 -9.81
N LYS A 156 1.70 -0.24 -9.53
CA LYS A 156 1.48 1.04 -8.83
C LYS A 156 2.64 2.01 -9.08
N PHE A 157 2.34 3.29 -9.26
CA PHE A 157 3.37 4.30 -9.52
C PHE A 157 4.38 4.49 -8.38
N SER A 158 4.06 4.12 -7.14
CA SER A 158 5.04 4.12 -6.05
C SER A 158 6.18 3.10 -6.25
N ALA A 159 6.00 2.11 -7.13
CA ALA A 159 7.07 1.19 -7.52
C ALA A 159 8.22 1.88 -8.27
N VAL A 160 8.06 3.14 -8.72
CA VAL A 160 9.14 3.95 -9.29
C VAL A 160 10.33 4.11 -8.33
N LEU A 161 10.10 3.99 -7.02
CA LEU A 161 11.13 3.98 -5.99
C LEU A 161 12.14 2.82 -6.15
N LEU A 162 11.80 1.76 -6.89
CA LEU A 162 12.73 0.68 -7.22
C LEU A 162 13.90 1.16 -8.09
N ILE A 163 13.72 2.22 -8.89
CA ILE A 163 14.77 2.75 -9.77
C ILE A 163 15.95 3.30 -8.97
N PRO A 164 15.78 4.31 -8.10
CA PRO A 164 16.88 4.78 -7.26
C PRO A 164 17.35 3.70 -6.27
N PHE A 165 16.46 2.83 -5.81
CA PHE A 165 16.81 1.73 -4.91
C PHE A 165 17.76 0.71 -5.56
N PHE A 166 17.49 0.27 -6.80
CA PHE A 166 18.37 -0.65 -7.52
C PHE A 166 19.72 -0.02 -7.88
N GLY A 167 19.73 1.29 -8.19
CA GLY A 167 20.97 2.06 -8.32
C GLY A 167 21.79 2.04 -7.03
N PHE A 168 21.16 2.31 -5.88
CA PHE A 168 21.80 2.23 -4.57
C PHE A 168 22.36 0.83 -4.28
N LEU A 169 21.58 -0.23 -4.51
CA LEU A 169 22.05 -1.61 -4.30
C LEU A 169 23.26 -1.95 -5.18
N ILE A 170 23.30 -1.49 -6.43
CA ILE A 170 24.48 -1.67 -7.30
C ILE A 170 25.70 -0.95 -6.74
N ILE A 171 25.55 0.28 -6.26
CA ILE A 171 26.67 1.01 -5.64
C ILE A 171 27.24 0.20 -4.47
N VAL A 172 26.37 -0.25 -3.55
CA VAL A 172 26.80 -1.06 -2.39
C VAL A 172 27.43 -2.38 -2.83
N PHE A 173 26.85 -3.05 -3.83
CA PHE A 173 27.36 -4.31 -4.35
C PHE A 173 28.73 -4.15 -5.04
N CYS A 174 28.92 -3.09 -5.83
CA CYS A 174 30.19 -2.78 -6.48
C CYS A 174 31.30 -2.55 -5.46
N LEU A 175 31.02 -1.78 -4.40
CA LEU A 175 31.98 -1.55 -3.31
C LEU A 175 32.31 -2.84 -2.57
N TRP A 176 31.32 -3.71 -2.36
CA TRP A 176 31.51 -5.02 -1.75
C TRP A 176 32.38 -5.94 -2.62
N GLU A 177 32.06 -6.08 -3.91
CA GLU A 177 32.81 -6.94 -4.83
C GLU A 177 34.25 -6.46 -4.99
N PHE A 178 34.45 -5.14 -5.11
CA PHE A 178 35.77 -4.51 -5.18
C PHE A 178 36.62 -4.88 -3.97
N LYS A 179 36.07 -4.76 -2.77
CA LYS A 179 36.77 -5.11 -1.53
C LYS A 179 37.04 -6.62 -1.42
N ASN A 180 36.05 -7.45 -1.76
CA ASN A 180 36.16 -8.90 -1.65
C ASN A 180 37.25 -9.49 -2.56
N LYS A 181 37.54 -8.82 -3.69
CA LYS A 181 38.63 -9.20 -4.61
C LYS A 181 40.02 -8.72 -4.19
N GLY A 182 40.13 -7.92 -3.13
CA GLY A 182 41.43 -7.53 -2.54
C GLY A 182 42.26 -6.59 -3.41
N TYR A 183 41.65 -5.77 -4.26
CA TYR A 183 42.40 -4.83 -5.11
C TYR A 183 43.16 -3.78 -4.28
N GLY A 184 44.44 -3.54 -4.61
CA GLY A 184 45.28 -2.52 -3.97
C GLY A 184 44.94 -1.07 -4.36
N LEU A 185 45.43 -0.09 -3.61
CA LEU A 185 45.10 1.35 -3.73
C LEU A 185 45.27 1.94 -5.15
N PHE A 186 46.38 1.67 -5.84
CA PHE A 186 46.70 2.31 -7.13
C PHE A 186 46.08 1.60 -8.35
N ALA A 187 46.00 0.26 -8.35
CA ALA A 187 45.25 -0.50 -9.37
C ALA A 187 43.72 -0.49 -9.11
N GLY A 188 43.31 0.02 -7.94
CA GLY A 188 41.96 -0.09 -7.40
C GLY A 188 40.94 0.75 -8.16
N PHE A 189 41.27 2.00 -8.50
CA PHE A 189 40.28 2.90 -9.10
C PHE A 189 39.83 2.42 -10.50
N GLY A 190 40.77 2.00 -11.35
CA GLY A 190 40.45 1.45 -12.67
C GLY A 190 39.61 0.16 -12.60
N GLN A 191 39.88 -0.71 -11.63
CA GLN A 191 39.10 -1.94 -11.42
C GLN A 191 37.71 -1.64 -10.86
N LEU A 192 37.59 -0.68 -9.93
CA LEU A 192 36.32 -0.22 -9.40
C LEU A 192 35.44 0.35 -10.52
N LEU A 193 36.00 1.18 -11.40
CA LEU A 193 35.27 1.69 -12.57
C LEU A 193 34.82 0.57 -13.51
N LYS A 194 35.68 -0.43 -13.79
CA LYS A 194 35.31 -1.59 -14.61
C LYS A 194 34.13 -2.37 -14.00
N ILE A 195 34.16 -2.61 -12.70
CA ILE A 195 33.07 -3.28 -11.97
C ILE A 195 31.80 -2.43 -12.04
N PHE A 196 31.92 -1.13 -11.76
CA PHE A 196 30.82 -0.18 -11.76
C PHE A 196 30.14 -0.11 -13.13
N PHE A 197 30.89 0.14 -14.21
CA PHE A 197 30.33 0.21 -15.57
C PHE A 197 29.69 -1.11 -15.99
N ARG A 198 30.25 -2.26 -15.59
CA ARG A 198 29.64 -3.57 -15.86
C ARG A 198 28.26 -3.71 -15.22
N TYR A 199 28.10 -3.34 -13.95
CA TYR A 199 26.78 -3.44 -13.28
C TYR A 199 25.81 -2.35 -13.70
N ILE A 200 26.30 -1.13 -13.99
CA ILE A 200 25.46 -0.09 -14.59
C ILE A 200 24.95 -0.53 -15.96
N PHE A 201 25.79 -1.16 -16.78
CA PHE A 201 25.34 -1.74 -18.05
C PHE A 201 24.24 -2.80 -17.84
N TYR A 202 24.39 -3.70 -16.86
CA TYR A 202 23.33 -4.64 -16.51
C TYR A 202 22.05 -3.96 -16.00
N LEU A 203 22.17 -2.89 -15.22
CA LEU A 203 21.03 -2.10 -14.76
C LEU A 203 20.27 -1.47 -15.94
N ILE A 204 21.01 -0.91 -16.90
CA ILE A 204 20.43 -0.34 -18.12
C ILE A 204 19.68 -1.43 -18.90
N ILE A 205 20.22 -2.66 -19.01
CA ILE A 205 19.50 -3.77 -19.65
C ILE A 205 18.23 -4.14 -18.87
N ILE A 206 18.31 -4.25 -17.54
CA ILE A 206 17.15 -4.54 -16.69
C ILE A 206 16.06 -3.48 -16.89
N PHE A 207 16.44 -2.21 -16.93
CA PHE A 207 15.52 -1.10 -17.17
C PHE A 207 14.96 -1.13 -18.59
N ALA A 208 15.77 -1.38 -19.60
CA ALA A 208 15.31 -1.51 -20.99
C ALA A 208 14.27 -2.63 -21.13
N ILE A 209 14.53 -3.82 -20.56
CA ILE A 209 13.56 -4.91 -20.54
C ILE A 209 12.30 -4.50 -19.79
N GLY A 210 12.42 -3.92 -18.59
CA GLY A 210 11.27 -3.54 -17.78
C GLY A 210 10.39 -2.49 -18.46
N TYR A 211 10.98 -1.43 -19.01
CA TYR A 211 10.23 -0.39 -19.72
C TYR A 211 9.73 -0.83 -21.09
N PHE A 212 10.34 -1.83 -21.71
CA PHE A 212 9.75 -2.49 -22.87
C PHE A 212 8.46 -3.23 -22.49
N ILE A 213 8.41 -3.92 -21.35
CA ILE A 213 7.16 -4.52 -20.84
C ILE A 213 6.11 -3.45 -20.53
N VAL A 214 6.51 -2.35 -19.88
CA VAL A 214 5.61 -1.20 -19.64
C VAL A 214 5.05 -0.66 -20.95
N TYR A 215 5.91 -0.46 -21.95
CA TYR A 215 5.54 -0.03 -23.28
C TYR A 215 4.48 -0.93 -23.91
N LEU A 216 4.72 -2.25 -23.94
CA LEU A 216 3.82 -3.21 -24.56
C LEU A 216 2.42 -3.18 -23.93
N VAL A 217 2.34 -3.06 -22.60
CA VAL A 217 1.03 -2.99 -21.92
C VAL A 217 0.35 -1.66 -22.23
N TYR A 218 1.01 -0.52 -22.06
CA TYR A 218 0.42 0.78 -22.35
C TYR A 218 0.09 0.98 -23.83
N PHE A 219 0.78 0.29 -24.73
CA PHE A 219 0.46 0.30 -26.15
C PHE A 219 -0.97 -0.21 -26.36
N VAL A 220 -1.31 -1.37 -25.77
CA VAL A 220 -2.68 -1.92 -25.82
C VAL A 220 -3.71 -0.93 -25.26
N PHE A 221 -3.43 -0.29 -24.13
CA PHE A 221 -4.34 0.70 -23.50
C PHE A 221 -4.43 2.04 -24.25
N THR A 222 -3.57 2.31 -25.22
CA THR A 222 -3.58 3.54 -26.01
C THR A 222 -4.00 3.31 -27.47
N LEU A 223 -4.22 2.07 -27.90
CA LEU A 223 -4.63 1.71 -29.28
C LEU A 223 -5.87 2.49 -29.74
N ASN A 224 -6.93 2.48 -28.92
CA ASN A 224 -8.21 3.11 -29.25
C ASN A 224 -8.36 4.52 -28.66
N TYR A 225 -7.30 5.08 -28.09
CA TYR A 225 -7.30 6.43 -27.54
C TYR A 225 -6.92 7.40 -28.67
N PRO A 226 -7.78 8.32 -29.15
CA PRO A 226 -7.39 9.28 -30.19
C PRO A 226 -6.19 10.13 -29.75
N VAL A 227 -5.24 10.37 -30.66
CA VAL A 227 -3.98 11.09 -30.36
C VAL A 227 -4.27 12.52 -29.86
N GLU A 228 -5.12 13.27 -30.57
CA GLU A 228 -5.47 14.64 -30.18
C GLU A 228 -6.22 14.70 -28.84
N LYS A 229 -7.08 13.71 -28.57
CA LYS A 229 -7.78 13.62 -27.28
C LYS A 229 -6.79 13.31 -26.15
N GLN A 230 -5.87 12.37 -26.33
CA GLN A 230 -4.83 12.09 -25.33
C GLN A 230 -3.98 13.32 -25.05
N LYS A 231 -3.53 14.04 -26.09
CA LYS A 231 -2.81 15.30 -25.94
C LYS A 231 -3.60 16.31 -25.11
N SER A 232 -4.86 16.54 -25.48
CA SER A 232 -5.75 17.47 -24.79
C SER A 232 -5.92 17.11 -23.31
N ASP A 233 -6.18 15.83 -23.02
CA ASP A 233 -6.42 15.34 -21.66
C ASP A 233 -5.12 15.36 -20.82
N THR A 234 -3.97 15.03 -21.42
CA THR A 234 -2.64 15.19 -20.81
C THR A 234 -2.35 16.65 -20.46
N GLN A 235 -2.59 17.57 -21.40
CA GLN A 235 -2.37 18.99 -21.20
C GLN A 235 -3.28 19.55 -20.10
N PHE A 236 -4.58 19.22 -20.14
CA PHE A 236 -5.54 19.60 -19.11
C PHE A 236 -5.10 19.10 -17.73
N THR A 237 -4.79 17.81 -17.61
CA THR A 237 -4.38 17.17 -16.35
C THR A 237 -3.12 17.81 -15.76
N LEU A 238 -2.16 18.16 -16.61
CA LEU A 238 -0.90 18.75 -16.18
C LEU A 238 -0.94 20.29 -16.12
N THR A 239 -2.11 20.94 -16.29
CA THR A 239 -2.19 22.41 -16.37
C THR A 239 -1.53 23.10 -15.18
N SER A 240 -1.80 22.64 -13.95
CA SER A 240 -1.26 23.23 -12.72
C SER A 240 0.09 22.63 -12.29
N PHE A 241 0.62 21.64 -13.00
CA PHE A 241 1.85 20.94 -12.62
C PHE A 241 3.04 21.90 -12.61
N ALA A 242 3.77 21.94 -11.48
CA ALA A 242 4.98 22.72 -11.25
C ALA A 242 4.85 24.21 -11.62
N GLY A 243 3.70 24.84 -11.36
CA GLY A 243 3.51 26.29 -11.56
C GLY A 243 2.99 26.71 -12.93
N GLY A 244 2.32 25.82 -13.67
CA GLY A 244 1.61 26.19 -14.90
C GLY A 244 2.34 25.86 -16.20
N PRO A 245 1.73 26.10 -17.37
CA PRO A 245 2.36 25.89 -18.69
C PRO A 245 3.67 26.66 -18.89
N ASP A 246 4.58 26.13 -19.71
CA ASP A 246 5.82 26.80 -20.11
C ASP A 246 5.99 26.76 -21.64
N ARG A 247 5.49 27.79 -22.32
CA ARG A 247 5.43 27.83 -23.79
C ARG A 247 6.81 27.92 -24.46
N ASN A 248 7.81 28.45 -23.75
CA ASN A 248 9.16 28.72 -24.29
C ASN A 248 10.18 27.60 -23.96
N TRP A 249 9.74 26.56 -23.25
CA TRP A 249 10.60 25.47 -22.75
C TRP A 249 11.74 25.97 -21.86
N GLU A 250 11.58 27.12 -21.20
CA GLU A 250 12.58 27.69 -20.29
C GLU A 250 12.91 26.74 -19.14
N SER A 251 11.94 25.93 -18.72
CA SER A 251 12.07 24.90 -17.70
C SER A 251 12.98 23.74 -18.06
N CYS A 252 13.17 23.49 -19.36
CA CYS A 252 14.07 22.45 -19.87
C CYS A 252 15.48 22.96 -20.16
N ARG A 253 15.71 24.28 -20.17
CA ARG A 253 17.02 24.88 -20.44
C ARG A 253 17.89 24.85 -19.19
N LEU A 254 19.11 24.32 -19.30
CA LEU A 254 20.04 24.22 -18.17
C LEU A 254 20.55 25.59 -17.69
N ASP A 255 20.63 26.57 -18.59
CA ASP A 255 21.12 27.94 -18.38
C ASP A 255 20.05 28.93 -17.87
N SER A 256 18.78 28.53 -17.80
CA SER A 256 17.70 29.40 -17.30
C SER A 256 17.84 29.69 -15.80
N LYS A 257 17.43 30.89 -15.33
CA LYS A 257 17.54 31.31 -13.91
C LYS A 257 16.35 30.91 -13.04
N ILE A 258 15.59 29.90 -13.43
CA ILE A 258 14.37 29.50 -12.71
C ILE A 258 14.67 28.59 -11.50
N SER A 259 13.73 28.53 -10.57
CA SER A 259 13.84 27.67 -9.37
C SER A 259 13.82 26.17 -9.72
N LEU A 260 14.46 25.35 -8.88
CA LEU A 260 14.48 23.90 -9.04
C LEU A 260 13.06 23.28 -9.06
N ALA A 261 12.16 23.80 -8.22
CA ALA A 261 10.76 23.38 -8.22
C ALA A 261 10.06 23.68 -9.57
N ARG A 262 10.37 24.82 -10.19
CA ARG A 262 9.83 25.19 -11.51
C ARG A 262 10.44 24.34 -12.63
N ARG A 263 11.71 23.90 -12.52
CA ARG A 263 12.35 23.00 -13.51
C ARG A 263 11.62 21.67 -13.69
N ALA A 264 10.92 21.18 -12.65
CA ALA A 264 10.11 19.97 -12.74
C ALA A 264 9.05 20.08 -13.86
N ARG A 265 8.63 21.31 -14.23
CA ARG A 265 7.71 21.55 -15.35
C ARG A 265 8.20 20.95 -16.67
N CYS A 266 9.51 20.87 -16.90
CA CYS A 266 10.07 20.27 -18.10
C CYS A 266 9.54 18.85 -18.35
N LEU A 267 9.35 18.07 -17.28
CA LEU A 267 8.79 16.73 -17.37
C LEU A 267 7.35 16.74 -17.93
N ALA A 268 6.54 17.74 -17.56
CA ALA A 268 5.19 17.89 -18.11
C ALA A 268 5.20 18.27 -19.59
N GLU A 269 6.11 19.16 -20.01
CA GLU A 269 6.23 19.54 -21.44
C GLU A 269 6.71 18.36 -22.30
N ILE A 270 7.70 17.59 -21.82
CA ILE A 270 8.12 16.34 -22.45
C ILE A 270 6.94 15.36 -22.55
N ASN A 271 6.13 15.25 -21.50
CA ASN A 271 4.98 14.35 -21.48
C ASN A 271 3.91 14.74 -22.51
N ILE A 272 3.60 16.04 -22.63
CA ILE A 272 2.67 16.59 -23.63
C ILE A 272 3.22 16.41 -25.05
N TRP A 273 4.54 16.47 -25.24
CA TRP A 273 5.17 16.16 -26.53
C TRP A 273 5.08 14.66 -26.84
N MET A 274 5.35 13.78 -25.86
CA MET A 274 5.25 12.33 -26.03
C MET A 274 3.83 11.87 -26.38
N SER A 275 2.78 12.48 -25.81
CA SER A 275 1.39 12.10 -26.08
C SER A 275 0.97 12.37 -27.54
N GLN A 276 1.63 13.28 -28.23
CA GLN A 276 1.44 13.57 -29.66
C GLN A 276 2.20 12.62 -30.57
N ASN A 277 3.27 12.02 -30.06
CA ASN A 277 4.12 11.14 -30.84
C ASN A 277 3.52 9.72 -30.89
N LYS A 278 3.20 9.24 -32.09
CA LYS A 278 2.57 7.92 -32.30
C LYS A 278 3.35 6.74 -31.69
N ILE A 279 4.67 6.84 -31.61
CA ILE A 279 5.53 5.78 -31.06
C ILE A 279 5.66 5.93 -29.54
N LEU A 280 5.87 7.15 -29.04
CA LEU A 280 6.19 7.40 -27.62
C LEU A 280 4.96 7.57 -26.71
N ARG A 281 3.77 7.77 -27.27
CA ARG A 281 2.53 7.98 -26.50
C ARG A 281 2.19 6.92 -25.44
N PRO A 282 2.56 5.62 -25.58
CA PRO A 282 2.35 4.65 -24.49
C PRO A 282 3.18 5.00 -23.25
N LEU A 283 4.46 5.33 -23.45
CA LEU A 283 5.33 5.78 -22.36
C LEU A 283 4.91 7.16 -21.85
N GLY A 284 4.38 8.01 -22.73
CA GLY A 284 3.74 9.26 -22.36
C GLY A 284 2.59 9.03 -21.37
N GLN A 285 1.71 8.07 -21.63
CA GLN A 285 0.60 7.75 -20.72
C GLN A 285 1.09 7.20 -19.37
N TYR A 286 2.14 6.37 -19.37
CA TYR A 286 2.75 5.92 -18.12
C TYR A 286 3.33 7.10 -17.32
N MET A 287 4.11 7.96 -17.98
CA MET A 287 4.73 9.12 -17.36
C MET A 287 3.70 10.14 -16.86
N LEU A 288 2.57 10.31 -17.55
CA LEU A 288 1.46 11.14 -17.09
C LEU A 288 1.01 10.72 -15.69
N GLY A 289 0.76 9.43 -15.49
CA GLY A 289 0.34 8.92 -14.19
C GLY A 289 1.40 9.06 -13.08
N VAL A 290 2.69 8.93 -13.42
CA VAL A 290 3.79 9.25 -12.50
C VAL A 290 3.73 10.72 -12.06
N LEU A 291 3.56 11.65 -13.00
CA LEU A 291 3.45 13.09 -12.71
C LEU A 291 2.20 13.41 -11.87
N MET A 292 1.06 12.79 -12.17
CA MET A 292 -0.16 12.94 -11.37
C MET A 292 0.05 12.52 -9.90
N VAL A 293 0.81 11.46 -9.64
CA VAL A 293 1.09 11.00 -8.27
C VAL A 293 2.05 11.94 -7.56
N PHE A 294 3.07 12.46 -8.23
CA PHE A 294 3.95 13.49 -7.64
C PHE A 294 3.16 14.75 -7.25
N GLN A 295 2.28 15.22 -8.14
CA GLN A 295 1.43 16.37 -7.86
C GLN A 295 0.46 16.10 -6.71
N ARG A 296 -0.18 14.92 -6.69
CA ARG A 296 -1.10 14.53 -5.61
C ARG A 296 -0.40 14.39 -4.27
N SER A 297 0.80 13.79 -4.25
CA SER A 297 1.58 13.63 -3.02
C SER A 297 2.06 14.96 -2.45
N ALA A 298 2.18 16.02 -3.26
CA ALA A 298 2.52 17.35 -2.78
C ALA A 298 1.31 18.10 -2.19
N GLY A 299 0.09 17.81 -2.68
CA GLY A 299 -1.13 18.51 -2.28
C GLY A 299 -1.82 17.99 -1.01
N GLY A 300 -1.37 16.88 -0.44
CA GLY A 300 -1.96 16.28 0.77
C GLY A 300 -3.36 15.69 0.59
N ASN A 301 -3.97 15.27 1.70
CA ASN A 301 -5.37 14.83 1.77
C ASN A 301 -5.95 15.10 3.15
N THR A 302 -7.15 15.68 3.21
CA THR A 302 -7.87 15.86 4.48
C THR A 302 -8.15 14.50 5.11
N ALA A 303 -7.60 14.26 6.30
CA ALA A 303 -7.79 13.04 7.05
C ALA A 303 -8.04 13.36 8.53
N TYR A 304 -8.70 12.44 9.23
CA TYR A 304 -8.82 12.45 10.69
C TYR A 304 -7.74 11.59 11.33
N PHE A 305 -7.03 12.13 12.31
CA PHE A 305 -6.00 11.44 13.07
C PHE A 305 -5.83 12.01 14.47
N LEU A 306 -5.91 11.16 15.50
CA LEU A 306 -5.78 11.49 16.93
C LEU A 306 -6.59 12.71 17.39
N GLY A 307 -7.85 12.80 16.94
CA GLY A 307 -8.75 13.91 17.29
C GLY A 307 -8.60 15.15 16.41
N GLU A 308 -7.63 15.19 15.50
CA GLU A 308 -7.40 16.31 14.59
C GLU A 308 -7.82 15.98 13.15
N VAL A 309 -8.23 17.01 12.41
CA VAL A 309 -8.48 16.96 10.97
C VAL A 309 -7.46 17.88 10.30
N SER A 310 -6.69 17.34 9.35
CA SER A 310 -5.66 18.10 8.63
C SER A 310 -5.48 17.58 7.21
N ALA A 311 -5.15 18.49 6.29
CA ALA A 311 -4.66 18.16 4.95
C ALA A 311 -3.13 18.20 4.83
N ALA A 312 -2.43 18.73 5.83
CA ALA A 312 -0.96 18.87 5.83
C ALA A 312 -0.24 17.55 6.17
N GLY A 313 -0.95 16.59 6.76
CA GLY A 313 -0.41 15.33 7.22
C GLY A 313 0.40 15.42 8.52
N TRP A 314 0.83 14.27 9.03
CA TRP A 314 1.60 14.09 10.25
C TRP A 314 2.75 13.12 10.01
N TRP A 315 3.98 13.53 10.35
CA TRP A 315 5.17 12.70 10.17
C TRP A 315 5.09 11.37 10.96
N TYR A 316 4.40 11.37 12.10
CA TYR A 316 4.25 10.20 12.97
C TYR A 316 2.99 9.36 12.66
N TYR A 317 2.24 9.69 11.59
CA TYR A 317 1.05 8.95 11.19
C TYR A 317 1.35 7.46 10.96
N PHE A 318 2.25 7.13 10.04
CA PHE A 318 2.52 5.73 9.70
C PHE A 318 3.09 4.91 10.87
N PRO A 319 4.08 5.41 11.66
CA PRO A 319 4.53 4.71 12.86
C PRO A 319 3.41 4.42 13.87
N VAL A 320 2.58 5.41 14.20
CA VAL A 320 1.50 5.23 15.17
C VAL A 320 0.44 4.28 14.62
N VAL A 321 -0.05 4.50 13.40
CA VAL A 321 -1.08 3.65 12.81
C VAL A 321 -0.57 2.21 12.65
N PHE A 322 0.70 2.00 12.28
CA PHE A 322 1.30 0.66 12.25
C PHE A 322 1.25 -0.01 13.63
N ILE A 323 1.65 0.70 14.69
CA ILE A 323 1.60 0.18 16.07
C ILE A 323 0.17 -0.12 16.51
N LEU A 324 -0.84 0.63 16.06
CA LEU A 324 -2.23 0.40 16.45
C LEU A 324 -2.94 -0.68 15.62
N LYS A 325 -2.54 -0.85 14.35
CA LYS A 325 -3.16 -1.79 13.39
C LYS A 325 -2.50 -3.16 13.38
N GLU A 326 -1.22 -3.24 13.72
CA GLU A 326 -0.49 -4.49 13.78
C GLU A 326 -0.77 -5.19 15.11
N SER A 327 -0.98 -6.51 15.08
CA SER A 327 -1.32 -7.26 16.30
C SER A 327 -0.23 -7.16 17.37
N ILE A 328 -0.59 -7.21 18.64
CA ILE A 328 0.40 -7.18 19.73
C ILE A 328 1.42 -8.33 19.61
N PRO A 329 1.02 -9.59 19.32
CA PRO A 329 1.99 -10.68 19.20
C PRO A 329 3.03 -10.45 18.11
N SER A 330 2.62 -9.96 16.93
CA SER A 330 3.58 -9.65 15.86
C SER A 330 4.45 -8.45 16.19
N LEU A 331 3.93 -7.41 16.85
CA LEU A 331 4.72 -6.29 17.35
C LEU A 331 5.79 -6.74 18.35
N ILE A 332 5.46 -7.62 19.30
CA ILE A 332 6.43 -8.21 20.23
C ILE A 332 7.53 -8.94 19.46
N LEU A 333 7.16 -9.77 18.48
CA LEU A 333 8.13 -10.52 17.66
C LEU A 333 9.03 -9.59 16.84
N ILE A 334 8.46 -8.55 16.21
CA ILE A 334 9.20 -7.55 15.42
C ILE A 334 10.15 -6.75 16.32
N ALA A 335 9.65 -6.21 17.44
CA ALA A 335 10.45 -5.43 18.38
C ALA A 335 11.59 -6.28 18.96
N PHE A 336 11.31 -7.52 19.37
CA PHE A 336 12.34 -8.42 19.87
C PHE A 336 13.39 -8.75 18.79
N ALA A 337 12.96 -9.04 17.55
CA ALA A 337 13.87 -9.27 16.44
C ALA A 337 14.75 -8.05 16.12
N LEU A 338 14.20 -6.84 16.20
CA LEU A 338 14.91 -5.59 16.01
C LEU A 338 15.95 -5.36 17.12
N LEU A 339 15.56 -5.54 18.39
CA LEU A 339 16.47 -5.43 19.54
C LEU A 339 17.63 -6.43 19.45
N LEU A 340 17.37 -7.66 19.01
CA LEU A 340 18.41 -8.66 18.74
C LEU A 340 19.36 -8.22 17.62
N GLY A 341 18.83 -7.58 16.58
CA GLY A 341 19.62 -7.00 15.48
C GLY A 341 20.53 -5.87 15.96
N ILE A 342 19.96 -4.88 16.65
CA ILE A 342 20.68 -3.75 17.23
C ILE A 342 21.77 -4.24 18.19
N TRP A 343 21.46 -5.18 19.08
CA TRP A 343 22.42 -5.73 20.03
C TRP A 343 23.62 -6.39 19.34
N ARG A 344 23.41 -7.10 18.22
CA ARG A 344 24.52 -7.69 17.43
C ARG A 344 25.40 -6.61 16.81
N VAL A 345 24.79 -5.52 16.32
CA VAL A 345 25.52 -4.36 15.78
C VAL A 345 26.30 -3.65 16.88
N LEU A 346 25.69 -3.35 18.03
CA LEU A 346 26.38 -2.70 19.16
C LEU A 346 27.54 -3.52 19.71
N LYS A 347 27.40 -4.85 19.77
CA LYS A 347 28.52 -5.75 20.12
C LYS A 347 29.68 -5.67 19.14
N CYS A 348 29.40 -5.34 17.88
CA CYS A 348 30.42 -5.15 16.85
C CYS A 348 31.23 -3.86 17.08
N PHE A 349 30.57 -2.79 17.54
CA PHE A 349 31.19 -1.48 17.80
C PHE A 349 32.13 -1.45 19.02
N LYS A 350 31.99 -2.38 19.98
CA LYS A 350 32.93 -2.50 21.11
C LYS A 350 34.39 -2.80 20.70
N PHE A 351 34.62 -3.20 19.44
CA PHE A 351 35.96 -3.45 18.87
C PHE A 351 36.07 -2.69 17.52
N TYR A 352 36.41 -1.40 17.59
CA TYR A 352 36.29 -0.42 16.49
C TYR A 352 37.00 -0.85 15.18
N THR A 353 38.20 -1.43 15.27
CA THR A 353 38.97 -1.90 14.10
C THR A 353 38.34 -3.11 13.39
N SER A 354 37.44 -3.84 14.06
CA SER A 354 36.74 -5.01 13.49
C SER A 354 35.40 -4.67 12.85
N CYS A 355 34.82 -3.48 13.11
CA CYS A 355 33.45 -3.20 12.70
C CYS A 355 33.30 -3.00 11.20
N PHE A 356 34.22 -2.24 10.59
CA PHE A 356 34.20 -2.07 9.13
C PHE A 356 34.43 -3.39 8.41
N ARG A 357 35.40 -4.22 8.85
CA ARG A 357 35.62 -5.57 8.28
C ARG A 357 34.36 -6.45 8.39
N LYS A 358 33.78 -6.53 9.59
CA LYS A 358 32.55 -7.30 9.85
C LYS A 358 31.34 -6.84 9.04
N PHE A 359 31.24 -5.56 8.69
CA PHE A 359 30.18 -5.06 7.81
C PHE A 359 30.27 -5.66 6.40
N TRP A 360 31.47 -5.69 5.82
CA TRP A 360 31.66 -6.29 4.49
C TRP A 360 31.53 -7.82 4.52
N ASP A 361 31.96 -8.47 5.61
CA ASP A 361 31.72 -9.90 5.83
C ASP A 361 30.21 -10.21 5.97
N TYR A 362 29.46 -9.31 6.62
CA TYR A 362 28.01 -9.39 6.71
C TYR A 362 27.37 -9.23 5.33
N LEU A 363 27.77 -8.22 4.54
CA LEU A 363 27.26 -8.07 3.17
C LEU A 363 27.55 -9.30 2.30
N ALA A 364 28.68 -9.99 2.52
CA ALA A 364 29.00 -11.20 1.76
C ALA A 364 28.01 -12.35 1.99
N THR A 365 27.39 -12.42 3.17
CA THR A 365 26.53 -13.55 3.59
C THR A 365 25.06 -13.19 3.76
N HIS A 366 24.75 -11.89 3.90
CA HIS A 366 23.44 -11.37 4.27
C HIS A 366 23.00 -10.16 3.43
N PHE A 367 23.48 -10.06 2.18
CA PHE A 367 23.08 -8.96 1.29
C PHE A 367 21.57 -8.92 1.03
N ALA A 368 20.91 -10.08 0.98
CA ALA A 368 19.46 -10.13 0.85
C ALA A 368 18.79 -9.45 2.05
N GLU A 369 19.13 -9.82 3.28
CA GLU A 369 18.59 -9.14 4.47
C GLU A 369 18.95 -7.65 4.51
N PHE A 370 20.15 -7.27 4.07
CA PHE A 370 20.53 -5.86 3.92
C PHE A 370 19.62 -5.13 2.93
N SER A 371 19.36 -5.71 1.75
CA SER A 371 18.49 -5.11 0.73
C SER A 371 17.06 -4.93 1.23
N MET A 372 16.54 -5.91 1.98
CA MET A 372 15.22 -5.83 2.62
C MET A 372 15.16 -4.68 3.62
N LEU A 373 16.15 -4.58 4.51
CA LEU A 373 16.23 -3.51 5.50
C LEU A 373 16.39 -2.14 4.84
N ALA A 374 17.25 -2.03 3.82
CA ALA A 374 17.45 -0.79 3.07
C ALA A 374 16.17 -0.34 2.36
N PHE A 375 15.40 -1.27 1.79
CA PHE A 375 14.11 -0.96 1.18
C PHE A 375 13.10 -0.48 2.23
N ILE A 376 13.00 -1.15 3.38
CA ILE A 376 12.14 -0.73 4.49
C ILE A 376 12.50 0.70 4.90
N VAL A 377 13.78 0.99 5.14
CA VAL A 377 14.24 2.33 5.55
C VAL A 377 13.91 3.38 4.48
N LEU A 378 14.20 3.12 3.21
CA LEU A 378 13.90 4.03 2.10
C LEU A 378 12.39 4.32 2.01
N TYR A 379 11.57 3.28 2.05
CA TYR A 379 10.13 3.40 1.86
C TYR A 379 9.44 4.07 3.05
N TRP A 380 9.87 3.75 4.28
CA TRP A 380 9.38 4.40 5.49
C TRP A 380 9.82 5.85 5.59
N ALA A 381 11.07 6.18 5.24
CA ALA A 381 11.53 7.56 5.19
C ALA A 381 10.70 8.38 4.21
N TYR A 382 10.41 7.83 3.02
CA TYR A 382 9.52 8.48 2.06
C TYR A 382 8.09 8.65 2.62
N SER A 383 7.53 7.62 3.24
CA SER A 383 6.16 7.64 3.78
C SER A 383 6.00 8.64 4.93
N ILE A 384 6.98 8.74 5.83
CA ILE A 384 7.00 9.70 6.97
C ILE A 384 7.06 11.15 6.49
N ASN A 385 7.69 11.41 5.35
CA ASN A 385 7.78 12.76 4.77
C ASN A 385 6.63 13.09 3.81
N SER A 386 5.71 12.16 3.56
CA SER A 386 4.58 12.37 2.66
C SER A 386 3.36 12.89 3.43
N PRO A 387 2.71 13.98 2.98
CA PRO A 387 1.47 14.47 3.58
C PRO A 387 0.25 13.59 3.22
N LEU A 388 0.43 12.51 2.45
CA LEU A 388 -0.66 11.62 2.02
C LEU A 388 -0.96 10.55 3.09
N ASN A 389 -1.62 10.97 4.18
CA ASN A 389 -1.91 10.12 5.33
C ASN A 389 -3.33 9.53 5.31
N ILE A 390 -3.54 8.57 4.42
CA ILE A 390 -4.89 8.03 4.14
C ILE A 390 -5.04 6.53 4.41
N GLY A 391 -4.04 5.87 4.98
CA GLY A 391 -4.14 4.45 5.32
C GLY A 391 -2.82 3.71 5.54
N VAL A 392 -2.78 2.78 6.50
CA VAL A 392 -1.64 1.86 6.73
C VAL A 392 -1.30 1.03 5.49
N ARG A 393 -2.25 0.80 4.59
CA ARG A 393 -2.05 0.10 3.32
C ARG A 393 -0.94 0.70 2.45
N HIS A 394 -0.60 1.98 2.63
CA HIS A 394 0.50 2.60 1.89
C HIS A 394 1.87 2.02 2.23
N ILE A 395 2.07 1.51 3.45
CA ILE A 395 3.32 0.84 3.89
C ILE A 395 3.26 -0.69 3.76
N LEU A 396 2.13 -1.25 3.31
CA LEU A 396 1.95 -2.69 3.09
C LEU A 396 3.05 -3.34 2.24
N PRO A 397 3.63 -2.69 1.20
CA PRO A 397 4.77 -3.24 0.45
C PRO A 397 6.01 -3.56 1.29
N THR A 398 6.11 -3.02 2.51
CA THR A 398 7.24 -3.28 3.41
C THR A 398 7.02 -4.50 4.32
N MET A 399 5.77 -4.93 4.50
CA MET A 399 5.39 -6.01 5.42
C MET A 399 6.05 -7.36 5.12
N PRO A 400 6.11 -7.85 3.86
CA PRO A 400 6.80 -9.09 3.53
C PRO A 400 8.26 -9.10 4.01
N PHE A 401 8.96 -7.97 3.83
CA PHE A 401 10.35 -7.80 4.20
C PHE A 401 10.54 -7.77 5.73
N ILE A 402 9.66 -7.05 6.44
CA ILE A 402 9.67 -6.98 7.91
C ILE A 402 9.53 -8.39 8.48
N TYR A 403 8.54 -9.16 8.05
CA TYR A 403 8.32 -10.52 8.58
C TYR A 403 9.46 -11.48 8.25
N ILE A 404 10.07 -11.40 7.06
CA ILE A 404 11.25 -12.24 6.72
C ILE A 404 12.45 -11.88 7.61
N LEU A 405 12.72 -10.60 7.84
CA LEU A 405 13.79 -10.15 8.73
C LEU A 405 13.54 -10.58 10.17
N THR A 406 12.29 -10.49 10.64
CA THR A 406 11.87 -10.99 11.95
C THR A 406 12.16 -12.48 12.08
N ALA A 407 11.72 -13.29 11.11
CA ALA A 407 11.97 -14.72 11.10
C ALA A 407 13.47 -15.06 11.05
N SER A 408 14.27 -14.34 10.26
CA SER A 408 15.73 -14.50 10.20
C SER A 408 16.40 -14.19 11.55
N SER A 409 15.99 -13.12 12.23
CA SER A 409 16.54 -12.75 13.54
C SER A 409 16.20 -13.79 14.62
N LEU A 410 14.93 -14.23 14.66
CA LEU A 410 14.42 -15.26 15.59
C LEU A 410 15.09 -16.61 15.37
N LYS A 411 15.26 -17.06 14.12
CA LYS A 411 16.02 -18.29 13.80
C LYS A 411 17.43 -18.24 14.37
N LYS A 412 18.14 -17.12 14.18
CA LYS A 412 19.50 -16.93 14.71
C LYS A 412 19.52 -16.96 16.24
N TRP A 413 18.47 -16.47 16.92
CA TRP A 413 18.34 -16.53 18.38
C TRP A 413 17.96 -17.92 18.91
N MET A 414 17.14 -18.68 18.17
CA MET A 414 16.81 -20.07 18.47
C MET A 414 18.04 -20.97 18.35
N ASN A 415 18.84 -20.79 17.30
CA ASN A 415 20.02 -21.61 17.00
C ASN A 415 21.31 -21.18 17.70
N GLY A 416 21.24 -20.24 18.66
CA GLY A 416 22.42 -19.77 19.39
C GLY A 416 23.13 -20.92 20.09
N LYS A 417 24.31 -21.33 19.59
CA LYS A 417 25.13 -22.39 20.18
C LYS A 417 25.69 -21.94 21.52
N ILE A 418 25.56 -22.79 22.53
CA ILE A 418 26.38 -22.74 23.74
C ILE A 418 27.62 -23.59 23.44
N VAL A 419 28.78 -22.94 23.27
CA VAL A 419 30.06 -23.65 23.24
C VAL A 419 30.53 -23.76 24.69
N ILE A 420 30.50 -24.95 25.26
CA ILE A 420 31.13 -25.24 26.57
C ILE A 420 32.25 -26.25 26.32
N LEU A 421 33.49 -25.82 26.56
CA LEU A 421 34.62 -26.72 26.78
C LEU A 421 34.51 -27.28 28.21
N GLY A 422 34.43 -28.61 28.36
CA GLY A 422 34.38 -29.26 29.68
C GLY A 422 33.98 -30.74 29.68
N SER A 423 34.10 -31.37 30.85
CA SER A 423 33.80 -32.80 31.15
C SER A 423 32.40 -33.26 30.72
N PHE A 424 32.25 -34.57 30.49
CA PHE A 424 31.02 -35.27 30.04
C PHE A 424 29.77 -34.86 30.82
N TRP A 425 29.83 -34.74 32.15
CA TRP A 425 28.69 -34.34 32.99
C TRP A 425 28.24 -32.89 32.79
N LYS A 426 29.17 -31.96 32.52
CA LYS A 426 28.83 -30.58 32.14
C LYS A 426 28.22 -30.52 30.73
N LYS A 427 28.64 -31.40 29.82
CA LYS A 427 28.04 -31.53 28.47
C LYS A 427 26.62 -32.10 28.55
N LEU A 428 26.35 -33.07 29.42
CA LEU A 428 25.02 -33.65 29.61
C LEU A 428 24.03 -32.64 30.22
N LEU A 429 24.39 -31.99 31.33
CA LEU A 429 23.56 -30.94 31.95
C LEU A 429 23.35 -29.74 31.03
N ALA A 430 24.37 -29.33 30.26
CA ALA A 430 24.23 -28.29 29.26
C ALA A 430 23.31 -28.72 28.10
N SER A 431 23.33 -30.00 27.70
CA SER A 431 22.45 -30.53 26.67
C SER A 431 20.99 -30.54 27.13
N LEU A 432 20.71 -30.99 28.36
CA LEU A 432 19.38 -30.91 28.97
C LEU A 432 18.91 -29.46 29.13
N ALA A 433 19.77 -28.56 29.61
CA ALA A 433 19.46 -27.13 29.70
C ALA A 433 19.23 -26.49 28.32
N THR A 434 19.93 -26.95 27.29
CA THR A 434 19.75 -26.48 25.90
C THR A 434 18.43 -26.97 25.33
N LEU A 435 18.06 -28.23 25.57
CA LEU A 435 16.76 -28.79 25.19
C LEU A 435 15.60 -28.11 25.92
N ALA A 436 15.72 -27.89 27.24
CA ALA A 436 14.72 -27.18 28.03
C ALA A 436 14.56 -25.72 27.58
N LYS A 437 15.67 -25.02 27.28
CA LYS A 437 15.62 -23.66 26.72
C LYS A 437 15.04 -23.64 25.31
N PHE A 438 15.37 -24.61 24.46
CA PHE A 438 14.81 -24.72 23.12
C PHE A 438 13.29 -24.96 23.17
N SER A 439 12.86 -25.84 24.07
CA SER A 439 11.45 -26.08 24.40
C SER A 439 10.77 -24.81 24.88
N LEU A 440 11.33 -24.09 25.86
CA LEU A 440 10.75 -22.84 26.38
C LEU A 440 10.66 -21.74 25.30
N LYS A 441 11.73 -21.48 24.55
CA LYS A 441 11.72 -20.48 23.48
C LYS A 441 10.72 -20.83 22.39
N GLY A 442 10.64 -22.12 22.03
CA GLY A 442 9.67 -22.64 21.08
C GLY A 442 8.24 -22.44 21.57
N THR A 443 7.95 -22.78 22.82
CA THR A 443 6.64 -22.59 23.46
C THR A 443 6.24 -21.11 23.50
N LEU A 444 7.16 -20.20 23.83
CA LEU A 444 6.89 -18.76 23.83
C LEU A 444 6.53 -18.24 22.43
N ILE A 445 7.30 -18.63 21.41
CA ILE A 445 6.99 -18.29 20.02
C ILE A 445 5.63 -18.90 19.61
N GLY A 446 5.40 -20.18 19.95
CA GLY A 446 4.16 -20.88 19.66
C GLY A 446 2.94 -20.20 20.29
N ALA A 447 3.04 -19.77 21.55
CA ALA A 447 1.99 -19.03 22.25
C ALA A 447 1.68 -17.69 21.57
N LEU A 448 2.71 -16.94 21.15
CA LEU A 448 2.52 -15.69 20.41
C LEU A 448 1.85 -15.92 19.04
N LEU A 449 2.21 -16.98 18.32
CA LEU A 449 1.56 -17.33 17.06
C LEU A 449 0.12 -17.81 17.25
N ALA A 450 -0.17 -18.53 18.33
CA ALA A 450 -1.53 -18.94 18.67
C ALA A 450 -2.40 -17.74 19.05
N TRP A 451 -1.85 -16.80 19.82
CA TRP A 451 -2.52 -15.52 20.12
C TRP A 451 -2.79 -14.73 18.83
N TYR A 452 -1.79 -14.59 17.95
CA TYR A 452 -1.91 -13.94 16.65
C TYR A 452 -3.07 -14.49 15.80
N LEU A 453 -3.14 -15.81 15.68
CA LEU A 453 -4.20 -16.49 14.93
C LEU A 453 -5.56 -16.26 15.56
N THR A 454 -5.64 -16.41 16.89
CA THR A 454 -6.88 -16.24 17.65
C THR A 454 -7.45 -14.83 17.45
N GLU A 455 -6.62 -13.78 17.51
CA GLU A 455 -7.07 -12.40 17.24
C GLU A 455 -7.61 -12.24 15.83
N THR A 456 -6.93 -12.83 14.85
CA THR A 456 -7.34 -12.77 13.46
C THR A 456 -8.70 -13.45 13.26
N LEU A 457 -8.90 -14.63 13.87
CA LEU A 457 -10.17 -15.36 13.78
C LEU A 457 -11.32 -14.59 14.44
N PHE A 458 -11.11 -14.01 15.63
CA PHE A 458 -12.14 -13.21 16.31
C PHE A 458 -12.45 -11.88 15.61
N THR A 459 -11.54 -11.40 14.77
CA THR A 459 -11.75 -10.19 14.00
C THR A 459 -12.67 -10.41 12.80
N ALA A 460 -12.75 -11.63 12.27
CA ALA A 460 -13.57 -11.93 11.12
C ALA A 460 -15.06 -11.60 11.39
N PRO A 461 -15.78 -10.94 10.46
CA PRO A 461 -15.36 -10.49 9.13
C PRO A 461 -14.84 -9.03 9.06
N HIS A 462 -14.61 -8.37 10.20
CA HIS A 462 -14.34 -6.93 10.32
C HIS A 462 -12.84 -6.57 10.28
N PHE A 463 -12.08 -7.20 9.38
CA PHE A 463 -10.63 -7.02 9.28
C PHE A 463 -10.20 -5.56 9.05
N LEU A 464 -10.98 -4.79 8.28
CA LEU A 464 -10.66 -3.39 8.04
C LEU A 464 -10.71 -2.58 9.33
N SER A 465 -11.71 -2.81 10.18
CA SER A 465 -11.90 -2.10 11.46
C SER A 465 -11.03 -2.65 12.59
N TYR A 466 -10.19 -3.67 12.32
CA TYR A 466 -9.28 -4.22 13.33
C TYR A 466 -8.29 -3.19 13.84
N PHE A 467 -8.25 -3.04 15.16
CA PHE A 467 -7.17 -2.40 15.89
C PHE A 467 -6.77 -3.35 17.01
N ASN A 468 -5.51 -3.31 17.42
CA ASN A 468 -5.10 -4.04 18.60
C ASN A 468 -5.66 -3.38 19.87
N GLN A 469 -5.37 -3.99 21.02
CA GLN A 469 -5.92 -3.57 22.31
C GLN A 469 -5.46 -2.16 22.72
N PHE A 470 -4.27 -1.71 22.32
CA PHE A 470 -3.83 -0.32 22.55
C PHE A 470 -4.60 0.69 21.69
N GLY A 471 -5.12 0.27 20.53
CA GLY A 471 -5.97 1.05 19.66
C GLY A 471 -7.46 0.93 19.96
N GLY A 472 -7.85 0.45 21.15
CA GLY A 472 -9.26 0.32 21.55
C GLY A 472 -9.99 -0.88 20.96
N GLY A 473 -9.27 -1.81 20.31
CA GLY A 473 -9.84 -2.99 19.67
C GLY A 473 -10.68 -2.65 18.43
N THR A 474 -11.30 -3.68 17.85
CA THR A 474 -12.11 -3.56 16.62
C THR A 474 -13.28 -2.58 16.76
N ASP A 475 -13.79 -2.34 17.97
CA ASP A 475 -14.97 -1.50 18.20
C ASP A 475 -14.68 -0.01 18.36
N ASN A 476 -13.45 0.39 18.69
CA ASN A 476 -13.13 1.78 19.05
C ASN A 476 -11.92 2.37 18.29
N GLY A 477 -11.33 1.63 17.35
CA GLY A 477 -10.22 2.13 16.53
C GLY A 477 -10.49 3.45 15.79
N TYR A 478 -11.76 3.74 15.48
CA TYR A 478 -12.19 5.00 14.85
C TYR A 478 -11.79 6.24 15.64
N GLN A 479 -11.58 6.13 16.96
CA GLN A 479 -11.17 7.24 17.83
C GLN A 479 -9.74 7.72 17.52
N TYR A 480 -8.91 6.86 16.94
CA TYR A 480 -7.52 7.18 16.63
C TYR A 480 -7.34 7.58 15.17
N VAL A 481 -7.98 6.87 14.25
CA VAL A 481 -7.86 7.14 12.81
C VAL A 481 -9.01 6.48 12.04
N THR A 482 -9.51 7.15 11.00
CA THR A 482 -10.57 6.63 10.10
C THR A 482 -10.03 6.43 8.67
N ASP A 483 -10.86 6.69 7.65
CA ASP A 483 -10.62 6.38 6.23
C ASP A 483 -10.38 4.87 6.04
N SER A 484 -9.51 4.49 5.11
CA SER A 484 -9.13 3.12 4.78
C SER A 484 -8.39 2.38 5.91
N ASN A 485 -8.31 2.95 7.12
CA ASN A 485 -7.88 2.24 8.33
C ASN A 485 -9.02 1.65 9.15
N TYR A 486 -10.26 2.14 9.02
CA TYR A 486 -11.39 1.72 9.86
C TYR A 486 -12.74 1.71 9.13
N ASP A 487 -13.01 2.75 8.34
CA ASP A 487 -14.28 2.95 7.64
C ASP A 487 -14.03 3.40 6.21
N TRP A 488 -14.30 2.48 5.28
CA TRP A 488 -14.20 2.72 3.84
C TRP A 488 -15.51 2.34 3.13
N GLY A 489 -16.62 2.34 3.88
CA GLY A 489 -17.96 1.99 3.41
C GLY A 489 -18.28 0.49 3.38
N GLN A 490 -17.44 -0.35 3.99
CA GLN A 490 -17.58 -1.81 3.94
C GLN A 490 -18.89 -2.35 4.55
N ASP A 491 -19.56 -1.56 5.39
CA ASP A 491 -20.72 -2.00 6.16
C ASP A 491 -22.07 -1.58 5.56
N LEU A 492 -22.11 -1.03 4.33
CA LEU A 492 -23.36 -0.63 3.66
C LEU A 492 -24.39 -1.77 3.59
N LYS A 493 -23.96 -2.98 3.24
CA LYS A 493 -24.87 -4.14 3.20
C LYS A 493 -25.39 -4.56 4.57
N ARG A 494 -24.60 -4.33 5.64
CA ARG A 494 -25.04 -4.57 7.02
C ARG A 494 -26.07 -3.54 7.45
N LEU A 495 -25.95 -2.30 6.96
CA LEU A 495 -27.00 -1.29 7.13
C LEU A 495 -28.29 -1.74 6.44
N THR A 496 -28.21 -2.24 5.19
CA THR A 496 -29.37 -2.80 4.49
C THR A 496 -30.04 -3.94 5.25
N GLN A 497 -29.24 -4.87 5.78
CA GLN A 497 -29.74 -5.96 6.61
C GLN A 497 -30.45 -5.42 7.87
N TRP A 498 -29.82 -4.48 8.58
CA TRP A 498 -30.37 -3.87 9.79
C TRP A 498 -31.70 -3.14 9.51
N VAL A 499 -31.79 -2.35 8.44
CA VAL A 499 -33.03 -1.64 8.02
C VAL A 499 -34.16 -2.64 7.78
N LYS A 500 -33.86 -3.77 7.11
CA LYS A 500 -34.84 -4.82 6.83
C LYS A 500 -35.30 -5.53 8.11
N GLU A 501 -34.38 -5.90 8.98
CA GLU A 501 -34.67 -6.63 10.23
C GLU A 501 -35.45 -5.80 11.24
N ASN A 502 -35.25 -4.48 11.26
CA ASN A 502 -35.92 -3.56 12.17
C ASN A 502 -37.19 -2.91 11.57
N GLY A 503 -37.60 -3.33 10.37
CA GLY A 503 -38.82 -2.81 9.73
C GLY A 503 -38.79 -1.29 9.50
N VAL A 504 -37.62 -0.72 9.21
CA VAL A 504 -37.48 0.72 9.00
C VAL A 504 -38.07 1.12 7.65
N ASP A 505 -39.00 2.08 7.66
CA ASP A 505 -39.68 2.57 6.46
C ASP A 505 -38.86 3.62 5.71
N LYS A 506 -38.25 4.55 6.44
CA LYS A 506 -37.41 5.62 5.88
C LYS A 506 -36.21 5.93 6.77
N ILE A 507 -35.04 6.13 6.17
CA ILE A 507 -33.77 6.42 6.87
C ILE A 507 -32.94 7.45 6.10
N SER A 508 -32.38 8.42 6.83
CA SER A 508 -31.40 9.37 6.30
C SER A 508 -29.99 8.80 6.44
N VAL A 509 -29.20 8.85 5.37
CA VAL A 509 -27.88 8.21 5.33
C VAL A 509 -26.81 9.18 4.85
N ASP A 510 -25.84 9.48 5.72
CA ASP A 510 -24.57 10.12 5.36
C ASP A 510 -23.47 9.05 5.21
N TYR A 511 -23.09 8.77 3.97
CA TYR A 511 -22.28 7.61 3.60
C TYR A 511 -20.95 7.99 2.93
N PHE A 512 -19.85 7.40 3.42
CA PHE A 512 -18.51 7.70 2.94
C PHE A 512 -18.07 6.86 1.72
N GLY A 513 -18.53 5.62 1.62
CA GLY A 513 -17.98 4.65 0.65
C GLY A 513 -18.40 4.85 -0.80
N GLY A 514 -17.82 4.04 -1.70
CA GLY A 514 -18.16 4.05 -3.12
C GLY A 514 -19.40 3.24 -3.52
N GLY A 515 -20.14 2.70 -2.54
CA GLY A 515 -21.42 2.02 -2.77
C GLY A 515 -22.58 3.00 -2.95
N ASN A 516 -23.72 2.53 -3.46
CA ASN A 516 -24.91 3.36 -3.64
C ASN A 516 -26.03 2.95 -2.67
N PRO A 517 -26.26 3.69 -1.56
CA PRO A 517 -27.37 3.43 -0.65
C PRO A 517 -28.74 3.28 -1.34
N LYS A 518 -29.07 4.11 -2.33
CA LYS A 518 -30.36 4.02 -3.06
C LYS A 518 -30.53 2.69 -3.78
N TYR A 519 -29.45 2.16 -4.35
CA TYR A 519 -29.47 0.83 -5.00
C TYR A 519 -29.81 -0.30 -4.02
N TYR A 520 -29.32 -0.24 -2.77
CA TYR A 520 -29.51 -1.32 -1.80
C TYR A 520 -30.74 -1.17 -0.89
N LEU A 521 -31.25 0.06 -0.71
CA LEU A 521 -32.34 0.36 0.24
C LEU A 521 -33.68 0.67 -0.44
N ASP A 522 -33.79 0.50 -1.77
CA ASP A 522 -35.05 0.47 -2.54
C ASP A 522 -36.09 1.54 -2.15
N GLY A 523 -35.70 2.81 -2.25
CA GLY A 523 -36.59 3.96 -1.95
C GLY A 523 -36.78 4.27 -0.47
N LYS A 524 -36.26 3.45 0.46
CA LYS A 524 -36.29 3.72 1.91
C LYS A 524 -35.23 4.71 2.39
N VAL A 525 -34.37 5.20 1.49
CA VAL A 525 -33.20 5.99 1.87
C VAL A 525 -33.22 7.39 1.28
N GLU A 526 -32.91 8.37 2.12
CA GLU A 526 -32.55 9.71 1.70
C GLU A 526 -31.07 9.98 1.93
N TYR A 527 -30.40 10.54 0.92
CA TYR A 527 -29.01 10.97 1.09
C TYR A 527 -28.98 12.19 2.00
N TRP A 528 -28.18 12.09 3.05
CA TRP A 528 -28.07 13.12 4.08
C TRP A 528 -26.64 13.62 4.19
N GLN A 529 -26.52 14.85 4.69
CA GLN A 529 -25.29 15.47 5.14
C GLN A 529 -25.65 16.42 6.27
N SER A 530 -24.68 16.76 7.11
CA SER A 530 -24.97 17.52 8.33
C SER A 530 -25.68 18.86 8.07
N SER A 531 -25.31 19.55 6.98
CA SER A 531 -25.85 20.85 6.59
C SER A 531 -27.32 20.83 6.19
N LYS A 532 -27.93 19.66 5.97
CA LYS A 532 -29.39 19.54 5.80
C LYS A 532 -30.17 19.66 7.12
N GLY A 533 -29.49 19.75 8.26
CA GLY A 533 -30.14 19.84 9.56
C GLY A 533 -30.64 18.48 10.08
N ASN A 534 -31.61 18.52 10.99
CA ASN A 534 -32.14 17.35 11.66
C ASN A 534 -33.15 16.62 10.76
N PRO A 535 -32.93 15.35 10.34
CA PRO A 535 -33.87 14.59 9.51
C PRO A 535 -35.29 14.50 10.05
N LYS A 536 -35.46 14.68 11.37
CA LYS A 536 -36.78 14.73 12.01
C LYS A 536 -37.68 15.83 11.44
N GLU A 537 -37.10 16.93 10.96
CA GLU A 537 -37.84 18.03 10.31
C GLU A 537 -38.46 17.60 8.98
N GLU A 538 -37.98 16.51 8.38
CA GLU A 538 -38.53 15.86 7.18
C GLU A 538 -39.27 14.55 7.50
N GLU A 539 -39.70 14.37 8.76
CA GLU A 539 -40.43 13.18 9.23
C GLU A 539 -39.64 11.87 9.11
N ILE A 540 -38.30 11.94 9.14
CA ILE A 540 -37.42 10.76 9.09
C ILE A 540 -36.91 10.43 10.49
N GLU A 541 -37.26 9.25 11.00
CA GLU A 541 -36.92 8.84 12.38
C GLU A 541 -35.48 8.39 12.59
N TRP A 542 -34.84 7.91 11.52
CA TRP A 542 -33.57 7.23 11.60
C TRP A 542 -32.49 7.98 10.83
N LEU A 543 -31.31 8.10 11.45
CA LEU A 543 -30.10 8.60 10.83
C LEU A 543 -29.02 7.53 10.90
N ALA A 544 -28.40 7.19 9.76
CA ALA A 544 -27.17 6.43 9.72
C ALA A 544 -26.02 7.30 9.20
N VAL A 545 -24.90 7.30 9.92
CA VAL A 545 -23.71 8.10 9.58
C VAL A 545 -22.49 7.19 9.53
N SER A 546 -21.72 7.26 8.44
CA SER A 546 -20.39 6.65 8.36
C SER A 546 -19.46 7.32 9.36
N ILE A 547 -18.81 6.56 10.23
CA ILE A 547 -17.96 7.10 11.29
C ILE A 547 -16.80 7.94 10.75
N ASN A 548 -16.36 7.69 9.51
CA ASN A 548 -15.40 8.56 8.83
C ASN A 548 -15.91 10.00 8.66
N ASN A 549 -17.16 10.16 8.18
CA ASN A 549 -17.76 11.47 7.95
C ASN A 549 -18.00 12.17 9.30
N LEU A 550 -18.46 11.42 10.31
CA LEU A 550 -18.65 11.95 11.66
C LEU A 550 -17.33 12.44 12.28
N GLN A 551 -16.24 11.68 12.16
CA GLN A 551 -14.93 12.10 12.67
C GLN A 551 -14.36 13.29 11.90
N GLY A 552 -14.55 13.33 10.58
CA GLY A 552 -14.20 14.49 9.76
C GLY A 552 -14.98 15.76 10.13
N ALA A 553 -16.24 15.61 10.56
CA ALA A 553 -17.13 16.70 10.94
C ALA A 553 -16.94 17.19 12.40
N LEU A 554 -16.50 16.32 13.31
CA LEU A 554 -16.36 16.63 14.73
C LEU A 554 -14.91 16.82 15.20
N GLY A 555 -13.93 16.32 14.43
CA GLY A 555 -12.53 16.48 14.76
C GLY A 555 -12.07 17.93 14.78
N LYS A 556 -11.06 18.22 15.61
CA LYS A 556 -10.46 19.54 15.76
C LYS A 556 -9.69 19.90 14.49
N LEU A 557 -10.01 21.02 13.86
CA LEU A 557 -9.28 21.47 12.68
C LEU A 557 -7.85 21.90 13.03
N HIS A 558 -6.91 21.54 12.17
CA HIS A 558 -5.56 22.08 12.23
C HIS A 558 -5.57 23.60 12.00
N PRO A 559 -4.69 24.39 12.66
CA PRO A 559 -4.61 25.83 12.46
C PRO A 559 -4.56 26.22 10.97
N GLY A 560 -5.39 27.20 10.59
CA GLY A 560 -5.51 27.69 9.21
C GLY A 560 -6.56 26.98 8.35
N GLN A 561 -7.23 25.96 8.87
CA GLN A 561 -8.37 25.33 8.21
C GLN A 561 -9.69 25.85 8.76
N ASN A 562 -10.68 26.01 7.88
CA ASN A 562 -12.03 26.41 8.23
C ASN A 562 -13.02 25.32 7.77
N ARG A 563 -14.06 25.09 8.56
CA ARG A 563 -15.19 24.22 8.25
C ARG A 563 -16.46 25.01 8.53
N ASN A 564 -17.47 24.87 7.67
CA ASN A 564 -18.74 25.55 7.91
C ASN A 564 -19.41 24.93 9.14
N PRO A 565 -19.95 25.74 10.07
CA PRO A 565 -20.63 25.24 11.27
C PRO A 565 -21.78 24.26 11.00
N GLU A 566 -22.43 24.40 9.84
CA GLU A 566 -23.52 23.54 9.39
C GLU A 566 -23.05 22.11 9.05
N ASP A 567 -21.77 21.92 8.74
CA ASP A 567 -21.20 20.61 8.41
C ASP A 567 -20.76 19.81 9.65
N GLU A 568 -20.96 20.33 10.88
CA GLU A 568 -20.36 19.81 12.12
C GLU A 568 -21.31 19.01 13.02
N TYR A 569 -22.48 18.58 12.54
CA TYR A 569 -23.44 17.78 13.32
C TYR A 569 -23.84 18.40 14.67
N ARG A 570 -23.78 19.73 14.78
CA ARG A 570 -24.13 20.46 16.01
C ARG A 570 -25.56 20.19 16.46
N TRP A 571 -26.48 20.00 15.52
CA TRP A 571 -27.86 19.63 15.81
C TRP A 571 -27.95 18.24 16.45
N LEU A 572 -27.14 17.27 15.98
CA LEU A 572 -27.08 15.93 16.56
C LEU A 572 -26.52 15.98 17.99
N GLN A 573 -25.45 16.75 18.20
CA GLN A 573 -24.84 16.97 19.53
C GLN A 573 -25.82 17.55 20.57
N LYS A 574 -26.82 18.33 20.14
CA LYS A 574 -27.85 18.89 21.02
C LYS A 574 -28.86 17.86 21.50
N ILE A 575 -29.10 16.82 20.71
CA ILE A 575 -30.14 15.81 21.00
C ILE A 575 -29.56 14.48 21.50
N LYS A 576 -28.35 14.10 21.07
CA LYS A 576 -27.68 12.85 21.43
C LYS A 576 -26.15 13.02 21.45
N ASN A 577 -25.46 12.14 22.16
CA ASN A 577 -24.02 12.02 22.03
C ASN A 577 -23.68 11.31 20.70
N PRO A 578 -23.00 11.96 19.73
CA PRO A 578 -22.72 11.33 18.44
C PRO A 578 -21.85 10.07 18.54
N TYR A 579 -21.09 9.88 19.63
CA TYR A 579 -20.27 8.67 19.80
C TYR A 579 -20.97 7.53 20.55
N GLN A 580 -22.23 7.72 20.94
CA GLN A 580 -23.09 6.69 21.54
C GLN A 580 -24.31 6.45 20.64
N PRO A 581 -24.14 5.74 19.51
CA PRO A 581 -25.27 5.43 18.64
C PRO A 581 -26.21 4.41 19.30
N ASP A 582 -27.49 4.45 18.95
CA ASP A 582 -28.48 3.48 19.43
C ASP A 582 -28.20 2.09 18.84
N PHE A 583 -27.73 2.04 17.58
CA PHE A 583 -27.33 0.82 16.90
C PHE A 583 -26.07 1.03 16.04
N ARG A 584 -25.42 -0.08 15.66
CA ARG A 584 -24.32 -0.06 14.68
C ARG A 584 -24.57 -1.08 13.58
N ALA A 585 -24.43 -0.65 12.34
CA ALA A 585 -24.30 -1.57 11.21
C ALA A 585 -22.83 -1.95 11.05
N GLY A 586 -22.50 -3.20 11.40
CA GLY A 586 -21.12 -3.67 11.45
C GLY A 586 -20.31 -2.91 12.50
N LYS A 587 -19.20 -2.29 12.10
CA LYS A 587 -18.33 -1.50 12.98
C LYS A 587 -18.30 -0.02 12.60
N SER A 588 -18.57 0.32 11.35
CA SER A 588 -18.29 1.66 10.84
C SER A 588 -19.48 2.57 10.57
N ILE A 589 -20.72 2.05 10.57
CA ILE A 589 -21.92 2.88 10.38
C ILE A 589 -22.69 2.98 11.68
N PHE A 590 -22.81 4.20 12.20
CA PHE A 590 -23.51 4.52 13.44
C PHE A 590 -24.95 4.90 13.13
N ILE A 591 -25.90 4.38 13.90
CA ILE A 591 -27.33 4.53 13.65
C ILE A 591 -27.98 5.15 14.88
N TYR A 592 -28.77 6.20 14.65
CA TYR A 592 -29.45 6.98 15.68
C TYR A 592 -30.94 6.98 15.42
N LYS A 593 -31.71 6.72 16.47
CA LYS A 593 -33.15 7.00 16.55
C LYS A 593 -33.34 8.44 17.01
N LEU A 594 -34.05 9.25 16.24
CA LEU A 594 -34.25 10.68 16.51
C LEU A 594 -35.56 10.99 17.27
N PHE A 595 -36.35 9.95 17.55
CA PHE A 595 -37.60 9.97 18.31
C PHE A 595 -37.43 9.41 19.71
#